data_AF-A0A2J4XUL8-F1
#
_entry.id   AF-A0A2J4XUL8-F1
#
_cell.length_a   1.000
_cell.length_b   1.000
_cell.length_c   1.000
_cell.angle_alpha   90.00
_cell.angle_beta   90.00
_cell.angle_gamma   90.00
#
_symmetry.space_group_name_H-M   'P 1'
#
loop_
_entity.id
_entity.type
_entity.pdbx_description
1 polymer ?
#
loop_
_entity_poly.entity_id
_entity_poly.type
_entity_poly.pdbx_seq_one_letter_code
_entity_poly.pdbx_strand_id
1 'polypeptide(L)'
;YTPGQDAVPGEGGSAAKIQASAAPTTYDYSLGSTTFTVTWQGTIYTVSLVADYVNMSGLLSAITEGLTGSGLVAQDNGGTVLITEEASPFAGGEITSSSLPVAVFGDAPVYTAGSESSGGSAAIIANVTLAYNSATGTPFSGMPEGTQ
;
A
#
# COMPACT_ATOMS: atom_id res chain seq x y z
N TYR A 1 -31.47 -1.51 20.21
CA TYR A 1 -31.28 -2.64 19.28
C TYR A 1 -30.33 -2.15 18.22
N THR A 2 -29.12 -2.68 18.18
CA THR A 2 -28.15 -2.42 17.10
C THR A 2 -28.11 -3.70 16.28
N PRO A 3 -28.45 -3.69 14.98
CA PRO A 3 -28.32 -4.87 14.14
C PRO A 3 -26.87 -5.37 14.18
N GLY A 4 -26.66 -6.68 14.28
CA GLY A 4 -25.34 -7.28 14.14
C GLY A 4 -24.79 -6.99 12.73
N GLN A 5 -23.52 -6.62 12.65
CA GLN A 5 -22.81 -6.44 11.39
C GLN A 5 -21.87 -7.64 11.20
N ASP A 6 -22.03 -8.35 10.08
CA ASP A 6 -21.11 -9.42 9.68
C ASP A 6 -19.71 -8.85 9.46
N ALA A 7 -18.67 -9.64 9.77
CA ALA A 7 -17.30 -9.26 9.45
C ALA A 7 -17.18 -9.05 7.94
N VAL A 8 -16.71 -7.87 7.52
CA VAL A 8 -16.34 -7.63 6.12
C VAL A 8 -14.88 -8.07 5.99
N PRO A 9 -14.56 -9.12 5.21
CA PRO A 9 -13.17 -9.45 4.92
C PRO A 9 -12.50 -8.24 4.25
N GLY A 10 -11.32 -7.86 4.72
CA GLY A 10 -10.54 -6.82 4.07
C GLY A 10 -10.13 -7.25 2.67
N GLU A 11 -10.30 -6.38 1.69
CA GLU A 11 -9.71 -6.57 0.36
C GLU A 11 -8.20 -6.28 0.44
N GLY A 12 -7.40 -7.23 -0.04
CA GLY A 12 -5.97 -7.03 -0.20
C GLY A 12 -5.72 -5.90 -1.20
N GLY A 13 -5.03 -4.85 -0.75
CA GLY A 13 -4.66 -3.74 -1.62
C GLY A 13 -3.61 -4.14 -2.66
N SER A 14 -3.30 -3.21 -3.54
CA SER A 14 -2.24 -3.34 -4.55
C SER A 14 -1.30 -2.14 -4.48
N ALA A 15 0.00 -2.37 -4.62
CA ALA A 15 0.98 -1.30 -4.65
C ALA A 15 0.85 -0.44 -5.91
N ALA A 16 0.93 0.88 -5.75
CA ALA A 16 1.20 1.78 -6.85
C ALA A 16 2.65 1.60 -7.32
N LYS A 17 2.88 1.68 -8.63
CA LYS A 17 4.20 1.45 -9.22
C LYS A 17 4.47 2.19 -10.51
N ILE A 18 5.74 2.50 -10.72
CA ILE A 18 6.33 2.97 -11.98
C ILE A 18 7.30 1.91 -12.47
N GLN A 19 7.05 1.34 -13.64
CA GLN A 19 7.94 0.38 -14.28
C GLN A 19 8.67 1.02 -15.45
N ALA A 20 10.00 0.95 -15.43
CA ALA A 20 10.83 1.34 -16.55
C ALA A 20 10.52 0.51 -17.80
N SER A 21 10.54 1.16 -18.96
CA SER A 21 10.30 0.53 -20.26
C SER A 21 11.52 -0.16 -20.85
N ALA A 22 12.70 0.16 -20.34
CA ALA A 22 13.98 -0.39 -20.77
C ALA A 22 14.94 -0.53 -19.58
N ALA A 23 15.96 -1.37 -19.74
CA ALA A 23 17.06 -1.47 -18.79
C ALA A 23 17.91 -0.18 -18.80
N PRO A 24 18.55 0.19 -17.67
CA PRO A 24 19.44 1.34 -17.65
C PRO A 24 20.56 1.22 -18.67
N THR A 25 20.83 2.30 -19.41
CA THR A 25 21.88 2.35 -20.43
C THR A 25 23.23 2.81 -19.87
N THR A 26 23.23 3.43 -18.69
CA THR A 26 24.43 3.85 -17.96
C THR A 26 24.20 3.78 -16.45
N TYR A 27 25.29 3.65 -15.70
CA TYR A 27 25.33 3.77 -14.24
C TYR A 27 26.21 4.94 -13.77
N ASP A 28 26.90 5.61 -14.71
CA ASP A 28 27.77 6.73 -14.42
C ASP A 28 27.06 8.06 -14.68
N TYR A 29 26.79 8.80 -13.60
CA TYR A 29 26.22 10.14 -13.58
C TYR A 29 27.20 11.19 -13.01
N SER A 30 28.48 10.83 -12.85
CA SER A 30 29.51 11.72 -12.30
C SER A 30 29.84 12.89 -13.24
N LEU A 31 29.72 12.69 -14.55
CA LEU A 31 29.99 13.69 -15.59
C LEU A 31 28.73 14.39 -16.14
N GLY A 32 27.56 13.84 -15.84
CA GLY A 32 26.27 14.29 -16.38
C GLY A 32 25.15 13.97 -15.41
N SER A 33 25.10 14.73 -14.31
CA SER A 33 24.10 14.52 -13.27
C SER A 33 22.69 14.69 -13.81
N THR A 34 21.76 13.94 -13.23
CA THR A 34 20.34 14.05 -13.57
C THR A 34 19.51 14.10 -12.29
N THR A 35 18.47 14.93 -12.33
CA THR A 35 17.55 15.09 -11.22
C THR A 35 16.14 14.96 -11.77
N PHE A 36 15.32 14.19 -11.07
CA PHE A 36 13.91 14.03 -11.35
C PHE A 36 13.13 14.02 -10.04
N THR A 37 11.81 14.16 -10.16
CA THR A 37 10.91 14.17 -9.01
C THR A 37 9.85 13.10 -9.15
N VAL A 38 9.50 12.50 -8.02
CA VAL A 38 8.40 11.54 -7.89
C VAL A 38 7.41 12.15 -6.90
N THR A 39 6.15 12.25 -7.30
CA THR A 39 5.08 12.74 -6.45
C THR A 39 4.25 11.56 -5.98
N TRP A 40 4.13 11.44 -4.66
CA TRP A 40 3.39 10.37 -3.99
C TRP A 40 2.55 10.95 -2.87
N GLN A 41 1.26 10.64 -2.84
CA GLN A 41 0.31 11.13 -1.83
C GLN A 41 0.35 12.67 -1.65
N GLY A 42 0.51 13.40 -2.76
CA GLY A 42 0.61 14.87 -2.77
C GLY A 42 1.96 15.43 -2.28
N THR A 43 2.92 14.59 -1.92
CA THR A 43 4.28 14.99 -1.52
C THR A 43 5.26 14.76 -2.65
N ILE A 44 6.15 15.73 -2.89
CA ILE A 44 7.17 15.67 -3.94
C ILE A 44 8.50 15.21 -3.34
N TYR A 45 9.03 14.11 -3.86
CA TYR A 45 10.33 13.54 -3.53
C TYR A 45 11.30 13.81 -4.67
N THR A 46 12.50 14.29 -4.35
CA THR A 46 13.51 14.65 -5.36
C THR A 46 14.64 13.63 -5.34
N VAL A 47 14.90 13.02 -6.49
CA VAL A 47 15.98 12.05 -6.67
C VAL A 47 17.06 12.69 -7.53
N SER A 48 18.29 12.70 -7.05
CA SER A 48 19.45 13.26 -7.76
C SER A 48 20.52 12.19 -7.94
N LEU A 49 20.84 11.88 -9.19
CA LEU A 49 21.88 10.95 -9.58
C LEU A 49 23.12 11.75 -10.01
N VAL A 50 24.21 11.64 -9.26
CA VAL A 50 25.39 12.52 -9.37
C VAL A 50 26.73 11.79 -9.31
N ALA A 51 26.71 10.46 -9.22
CA ALA A 51 27.89 9.63 -9.00
C ALA A 51 27.94 8.45 -9.98
N ASP A 52 29.04 7.70 -9.94
CA ASP A 52 29.12 6.39 -10.58
C ASP A 52 28.61 5.32 -9.62
N TYR A 53 27.48 4.71 -9.97
CA TYR A 53 26.82 3.66 -9.19
C TYR A 53 27.32 2.26 -9.52
N VAL A 54 28.16 2.11 -10.55
CA VAL A 54 28.83 0.87 -11.00
C VAL A 54 27.88 -0.21 -11.54
N ASN A 55 26.72 -0.40 -10.93
CA ASN A 55 25.76 -1.47 -11.25
C ASN A 55 24.33 -1.09 -10.85
N MET A 56 23.39 -1.99 -11.20
CA MET A 56 21.96 -1.84 -10.92
C MET A 56 21.65 -1.70 -9.42
N SER A 57 22.30 -2.48 -8.56
CA SER A 57 22.06 -2.41 -7.11
C SER A 57 22.43 -1.04 -6.54
N GLY A 58 23.57 -0.49 -6.96
CA GLY A 58 23.99 0.86 -6.58
C GLY A 58 23.01 1.94 -7.04
N LEU A 59 22.52 1.82 -8.28
CA LEU A 59 21.53 2.75 -8.83
C LEU A 59 20.19 2.68 -8.08
N LEU A 60 19.68 1.47 -7.81
CA LEU A 60 18.44 1.26 -7.07
C LEU A 60 18.54 1.78 -5.63
N SER A 61 19.68 1.60 -4.97
CA SER A 61 19.94 2.17 -3.64
C SER A 61 19.85 3.69 -3.67
N ALA A 62 20.50 4.34 -4.65
CA ALA A 62 20.48 5.80 -4.77
C ALA A 62 19.08 6.36 -5.05
N ILE A 63 18.29 5.67 -5.88
CA ILE A 63 16.89 6.04 -6.13
C ILE A 63 16.07 5.88 -4.85
N THR A 64 16.21 4.75 -4.16
CA THR A 64 15.50 4.48 -2.89
C THR A 64 15.86 5.52 -1.81
N GLU A 65 17.14 5.90 -1.71
CA GLU A 65 17.59 6.95 -0.81
C GLU A 65 16.93 8.30 -1.12
N GLY A 66 16.81 8.67 -2.39
CA GLY A 66 16.08 9.89 -2.81
C GLY A 66 14.57 9.85 -2.53
N LEU A 67 14.01 8.65 -2.32
CA LEU A 67 12.62 8.41 -1.96
C LEU A 67 12.42 8.18 -0.46
N THR A 68 13.46 8.34 0.36
CA THR A 68 13.36 8.13 1.82
C THR A 68 12.23 8.96 2.42
N GLY A 69 11.39 8.30 3.23
CA GLY A 69 10.22 8.92 3.87
C GLY A 69 8.96 8.96 3.00
N SER A 70 9.00 8.43 1.77
CA SER A 70 7.80 8.24 0.93
C SER A 70 7.09 6.91 1.15
N GLY A 71 7.81 5.89 1.63
CA GLY A 71 7.33 4.51 1.61
C GLY A 71 7.40 3.84 0.23
N LEU A 72 8.02 4.50 -0.76
CA LEU A 72 8.38 3.92 -2.05
C LEU A 72 9.82 3.40 -2.02
N VAL A 73 10.04 2.29 -2.71
CA VAL A 73 11.36 1.68 -2.91
C VAL A 73 11.61 1.42 -4.39
N ALA A 74 12.88 1.49 -4.78
CA ALA A 74 13.30 1.06 -6.12
C ALA A 74 13.88 -0.36 -6.04
N GLN A 75 13.43 -1.23 -6.94
CA GLN A 75 13.86 -2.62 -7.03
C GLN A 75 14.11 -3.04 -8.47
N ASP A 76 14.89 -4.10 -8.64
CA ASP A 76 15.09 -4.72 -9.96
C ASP A 76 13.85 -5.54 -10.33
N ASN A 77 13.42 -5.39 -11.57
CA ASN A 77 12.36 -6.19 -12.17
C ASN A 77 12.83 -6.72 -13.53
N GLY A 78 13.60 -7.80 -13.51
CA GLY A 78 14.11 -8.45 -14.71
C GLY A 78 15.07 -7.58 -15.51
N GLY A 79 15.90 -6.77 -14.83
CA GLY A 79 16.84 -5.83 -15.45
C GLY A 79 16.28 -4.43 -15.70
N THR A 80 15.04 -4.17 -15.31
CA THR A 80 14.40 -2.83 -15.38
C THR A 80 14.18 -2.26 -13.99
N VAL A 81 14.22 -0.93 -13.86
CA VAL A 81 13.93 -0.25 -12.60
C VAL A 81 12.42 -0.26 -12.35
N LEU A 82 12.01 -0.73 -11.17
CA LEU A 82 10.64 -0.66 -10.68
C LEU A 82 10.63 0.19 -9.40
N ILE A 83 9.88 1.29 -9.40
CA ILE A 83 9.54 2.02 -8.18
C ILE A 83 8.17 1.51 -7.73
N THR A 84 8.05 1.08 -6.48
CA THR A 84 6.81 0.53 -5.93
C THR A 84 6.70 0.87 -4.45
N GLU A 85 5.49 0.80 -3.88
CA GLU A 85 5.32 0.83 -2.42
C GLU A 85 6.09 -0.33 -1.75
N GLU A 86 6.78 -0.05 -0.64
CA GLU A 86 7.68 -0.98 0.05
C GLU A 86 6.97 -2.23 0.56
N ALA A 87 5.82 -2.07 1.22
CA ALA A 87 5.07 -3.18 1.79
C ALA A 87 3.65 -2.78 2.21
N SER A 88 2.84 -3.79 2.52
CA SER A 88 1.53 -3.62 3.13
C SER A 88 1.62 -3.01 4.55
N PRO A 89 0.62 -2.24 4.99
CA PRO A 89 -0.62 -1.89 4.27
C PRO A 89 -0.36 -0.91 3.12
N PHE A 90 -0.87 -1.23 1.93
CA PHE A 90 -0.74 -0.34 0.77
C PHE A 90 -1.62 0.88 0.95
N ALA A 91 -1.04 2.05 0.74
CA ALA A 91 -1.75 3.33 0.77
C ALA A 91 -2.51 3.59 -0.54
N GLY A 92 -2.23 2.82 -1.60
CA GLY A 92 -2.94 2.92 -2.88
C GLY A 92 -2.82 4.30 -3.54
N GLY A 93 -3.51 4.49 -4.67
CA GLY A 93 -3.46 5.75 -5.43
C GLY A 93 -2.45 5.73 -6.56
N GLU A 94 -2.06 6.91 -7.03
CA GLU A 94 -1.25 7.07 -8.25
C GLU A 94 0.10 7.72 -7.92
N ILE A 95 1.17 7.16 -8.49
CA ILE A 95 2.48 7.80 -8.49
C ILE A 95 2.58 8.62 -9.77
N THR A 96 2.96 9.88 -9.66
CA THR A 96 3.29 10.73 -10.81
C THR A 96 4.75 11.18 -10.72
N SER A 97 5.33 11.62 -11.83
CA SER A 97 6.71 12.11 -11.83
C SER A 97 6.88 13.29 -12.78
N SER A 98 8.00 14.00 -12.65
CA SER A 98 8.47 14.89 -13.72
C SER A 98 9.13 14.09 -14.84
N SER A 99 9.87 14.76 -15.73
CA SER A 99 10.62 14.12 -16.81
C SER A 99 11.62 13.10 -16.27
N LEU A 100 11.29 11.82 -16.40
CA LEU A 100 12.17 10.74 -15.98
C LEU A 100 13.38 10.63 -16.93
N PRO A 101 14.58 10.33 -16.40
CA PRO A 101 15.75 10.11 -17.24
C PRO A 101 15.55 8.89 -18.12
N VAL A 102 15.53 9.08 -19.45
CA VAL A 102 15.40 7.98 -20.44
C VAL A 102 16.49 6.92 -20.26
N ALA A 103 17.68 7.34 -19.80
CA ALA A 103 18.78 6.43 -19.51
C ALA A 103 18.50 5.44 -18.35
N VAL A 104 17.51 5.71 -17.48
CA VAL A 104 17.11 4.84 -16.37
C VAL A 104 15.75 4.19 -16.63
N PHE A 105 14.77 4.96 -17.13
CA PHE A 105 13.37 4.53 -17.24
C PHE A 105 12.91 4.21 -18.67
N GLY A 106 13.76 4.45 -19.67
CA GLY A 106 13.38 4.41 -21.08
C GLY A 106 12.41 5.53 -21.46
N ASP A 107 11.88 5.47 -22.68
CA ASP A 107 11.08 6.54 -23.28
C ASP A 107 9.59 6.48 -22.89
N ALA A 108 9.09 5.29 -22.52
CA ALA A 108 7.67 5.05 -22.25
C ALA A 108 7.44 4.25 -20.95
N PRO A 109 7.87 4.75 -19.77
CA PRO A 109 7.63 4.07 -18.50
C PRO A 109 6.13 3.87 -18.25
N VAL A 110 5.79 2.75 -17.60
CA VAL A 110 4.40 2.34 -17.34
C VAL A 110 4.04 2.66 -15.88
N TYR A 111 2.95 3.40 -15.71
CA TYR A 111 2.40 3.73 -14.39
C TYR A 111 1.22 2.80 -14.11
N THR A 112 1.21 2.19 -12.93
CA THR A 112 0.08 1.40 -12.43
C THR A 112 -0.36 1.97 -11.10
N ALA A 113 -1.62 2.42 -11.03
CA ALA A 113 -2.20 2.86 -9.78
C ALA A 113 -2.39 1.68 -8.82
N GLY A 114 -2.15 1.94 -7.54
CA GLY A 114 -2.42 1.02 -6.44
C GLY A 114 -3.84 1.14 -5.90
N SER A 115 -4.23 0.19 -5.06
CA SER A 115 -5.48 0.21 -4.31
C SER A 115 -5.19 0.06 -2.83
N GLU A 116 -5.85 0.87 -2.00
CA GLU A 116 -5.68 0.83 -0.55
C GLU A 116 -5.98 -0.56 0.00
N SER A 117 -5.14 -1.03 0.93
CA SER A 117 -5.46 -2.23 1.70
C SER A 117 -6.54 -1.88 2.72
N SER A 118 -7.72 -2.51 2.63
CA SER A 118 -8.72 -2.34 3.68
C SER A 118 -8.44 -3.33 4.81
N GLY A 119 -8.26 -2.80 6.03
CA GLY A 119 -8.35 -3.61 7.23
C GLY A 119 -9.79 -4.07 7.37
N GLY A 120 -10.06 -5.37 7.23
CA GLY A 120 -11.40 -5.90 7.45
C GLY A 120 -11.96 -5.42 8.78
N SER A 121 -13.20 -4.94 8.78
CA SER A 121 -13.86 -4.52 10.02
C SER A 121 -14.20 -5.75 10.84
N ALA A 122 -13.76 -5.77 12.11
CA ALA A 122 -14.13 -6.83 13.03
C ALA A 122 -15.65 -6.93 13.16
N ALA A 123 -16.20 -8.14 13.25
CA ALA A 123 -17.62 -8.34 13.52
C ALA A 123 -18.02 -7.59 14.80
N ILE A 124 -19.10 -6.79 14.73
CA ILE A 124 -19.75 -6.30 15.93
C ILE A 124 -20.63 -7.43 16.46
N ILE A 125 -20.11 -8.19 17.42
CA ILE A 125 -20.88 -9.22 18.13
C ILE A 125 -21.94 -8.51 18.97
N ALA A 126 -23.21 -8.81 18.71
CA ALA A 126 -24.32 -8.28 19.49
C ALA A 126 -24.23 -8.79 20.94
N ASN A 127 -23.84 -7.93 21.89
CA ASN A 127 -24.02 -8.22 23.30
C ASN A 127 -25.48 -7.92 23.71
N VAL A 128 -26.27 -8.95 23.95
CA VAL A 128 -27.55 -8.80 24.66
C VAL A 128 -27.22 -8.65 26.15
N THR A 129 -27.25 -7.42 26.65
CA THR A 129 -27.29 -7.20 28.11
C THR A 129 -28.69 -7.60 28.59
N LEU A 130 -28.83 -8.80 29.16
CA LEU A 130 -30.06 -9.18 29.87
C LEU A 130 -30.23 -8.25 31.08
N ALA A 131 -31.15 -7.30 30.99
CA ALA A 131 -31.61 -6.53 32.14
C ALA A 131 -32.47 -7.43 33.03
N TYR A 132 -31.84 -8.16 33.95
CA TYR A 132 -32.53 -8.93 34.97
C TYR A 132 -32.83 -8.05 36.20
N ASN A 133 -33.70 -7.03 36.03
CA ASN A 133 -34.45 -6.37 37.11
C ASN A 133 -35.33 -5.20 36.59
N SER A 134 -36.37 -5.48 35.81
CA SER A 134 -37.51 -4.57 35.75
C SER A 134 -38.80 -5.32 36.08
N ALA A 135 -39.60 -4.73 36.97
CA ALA A 135 -40.51 -5.36 37.92
C ALA A 135 -41.88 -5.81 37.35
N THR A 136 -41.92 -6.38 36.14
CA THR A 136 -43.19 -6.80 35.49
C THR A 136 -43.12 -8.15 34.78
N GLY A 137 -42.26 -9.07 35.24
CA GLY A 137 -42.22 -10.43 34.73
C GLY A 137 -43.43 -11.25 35.19
N THR A 138 -44.33 -11.59 34.26
CA THR A 138 -45.37 -12.61 34.48
C THR A 138 -44.73 -13.98 34.71
N PRO A 139 -45.17 -14.77 35.71
CA PRO A 139 -44.63 -16.10 35.93
C PRO A 139 -44.98 -17.04 34.78
N PHE A 140 -43.99 -17.81 34.34
CA PHE A 140 -44.12 -18.90 33.38
C PHE A 140 -45.15 -19.92 33.90
N SER A 141 -46.29 -20.07 33.22
CA SER A 141 -47.21 -21.19 33.42
C SER A 141 -46.83 -22.32 32.48
N GLY A 142 -46.38 -23.45 33.03
CA GLY A 142 -46.24 -24.66 32.23
C GLY A 142 -45.23 -25.66 32.77
N MET A 143 -45.64 -26.45 33.77
CA MET A 143 -45.20 -27.85 33.82
C MET A 143 -46.31 -28.69 34.47
N PRO A 144 -47.06 -29.49 33.69
CA PRO A 144 -47.95 -30.50 34.26
C PRO A 144 -47.13 -31.67 34.83
N GLU A 145 -47.58 -32.21 35.96
CA GLU A 145 -46.98 -33.36 36.63
C GLU A 145 -47.09 -34.62 35.74
N GLY A 146 -45.95 -35.24 35.45
CA GLY A 146 -45.86 -36.56 34.83
C GLY A 146 -45.19 -37.54 35.80
N THR A 147 -45.99 -38.45 36.35
CA THR A 147 -45.53 -39.58 37.16
C THR A 147 -44.85 -40.64 36.31
N GLN A 148 -43.74 -41.18 36.80
CA GLN A 148 -43.46 -42.62 36.79
C GLN A 148 -42.50 -43.00 37.90
#